data_AF-A0A1S8JSW9-F1
#
_entry.id   AF-A0A1S8JSW9-F1
#
_cell.length_a   1.000
_cell.length_b   1.000
_cell.length_c   1.000
_cell.angle_alpha   90.00
_cell.angle_beta   90.00
_cell.angle_gamma   90.00
#
_symmetry.space_group_name_H-M   'P 1'
#
loop_
_entity.id
_entity.type
_entity.pdbx_description
1 polymer ?
#
loop_
_entity_poly.entity_id
_entity_poly.type
_entity_poly.pdbx_seq_one_letter_code
_entity_poly.pdbx_strand_id
1 'polypeptide(L)'
;EKRAWKIWTMLKARGYSEYAAAGILGNIQGEVGASMNPDTEQLGGPAYGIVQWDGSAYPLVGSPTWNGREYVQRLMNTAGIQEDYRSIEAQVKLLDWCMFNGQWLGKVNPTTVSGFKSINDAKSAAYAFEMNFERPASAHPERQNYAQSWYNKLHGLTSPEPGGNFICPI
;
A
#
# COMPACT_ATOMS: atom_id res chain seq x y z
N GLU A 1 8.21 8.53 -8.71
CA GLU A 1 7.51 8.03 -9.93
C GLU A 1 7.80 6.58 -10.27
N LYS A 2 9.06 6.16 -10.50
CA LYS A 2 9.38 4.75 -10.80
C LYS A 2 8.86 3.74 -9.77
N ARG A 3 8.93 4.05 -8.47
CA ARG A 3 8.38 3.21 -7.39
C ARG A 3 6.86 3.15 -7.43
N ALA A 4 6.19 4.30 -7.61
CA ALA A 4 4.73 4.38 -7.77
C ALA A 4 4.24 3.52 -8.94
N TRP A 5 4.93 3.59 -10.09
CA TRP A 5 4.63 2.75 -11.25
C TRP A 5 4.79 1.26 -10.95
N LYS A 6 5.88 0.88 -10.27
CA LYS A 6 6.10 -0.50 -9.87
C LYS A 6 5.00 -1.00 -8.92
N ILE A 7 4.61 -0.22 -7.91
CA ILE A 7 3.49 -0.55 -7.02
C ILE A 7 2.19 -0.69 -7.81
N TRP A 8 1.85 0.29 -8.65
CA TRP A 8 0.65 0.31 -9.49
C TRP A 8 0.51 -0.95 -10.33
N THR A 9 1.54 -1.27 -11.12
CA THR A 9 1.55 -2.43 -12.01
C THR A 9 1.45 -3.74 -11.24
N MET A 10 2.15 -3.86 -10.12
CA MET A 10 2.09 -5.03 -9.24
C MET A 10 0.71 -5.22 -8.60
N LEU A 11 0.04 -4.15 -8.18
CA LEU A 11 -1.32 -4.20 -7.64
C LEU A 11 -2.31 -4.59 -8.74
N LYS A 12 -2.22 -3.98 -9.93
CA LYS A 12 -3.06 -4.36 -11.07
C LYS A 12 -2.90 -5.84 -11.46
N ALA A 13 -1.67 -6.35 -11.49
CA ALA A 13 -1.39 -7.76 -11.76
C ALA A 13 -2.00 -8.71 -10.70
N ARG A 14 -2.28 -8.20 -9.49
CA ARG A 14 -2.97 -8.93 -8.42
C ARG A 14 -4.49 -8.74 -8.46
N GLY A 15 -5.04 -8.08 -9.47
CA GLY A 15 -6.49 -7.90 -9.64
C GLY A 15 -7.10 -6.74 -8.86
N TYR A 16 -6.30 -5.74 -8.48
CA TYR A 16 -6.81 -4.46 -7.98
C TYR A 16 -7.22 -3.60 -9.17
N SER A 17 -8.37 -2.94 -9.07
CA SER A 17 -8.76 -1.90 -10.04
C SER A 17 -7.75 -0.75 -10.02
N GLU A 18 -7.74 0.06 -11.08
CA GLU A 18 -6.91 1.27 -11.14
C GLU A 18 -7.23 2.23 -9.98
N TYR A 19 -8.50 2.31 -9.58
CA TYR A 19 -8.93 3.12 -8.45
C TYR A 19 -8.43 2.57 -7.11
N ALA A 20 -8.48 1.25 -6.90
CA ALA A 20 -7.95 0.61 -5.70
C ALA A 20 -6.43 0.81 -5.61
N ALA A 21 -5.72 0.63 -6.71
CA ALA A 21 -4.28 0.88 -6.78
C ALA A 21 -3.94 2.35 -6.49
N ALA A 22 -4.70 3.30 -7.05
CA ALA A 22 -4.57 4.72 -6.75
C ALA A 22 -4.81 5.04 -5.27
N GLY A 23 -5.84 4.45 -4.66
CA GLY A 23 -6.16 4.59 -3.24
C GLY A 23 -5.03 4.15 -2.32
N ILE A 24 -4.40 3.01 -2.64
CA ILE A 24 -3.21 2.51 -1.94
C ILE A 24 -2.03 3.49 -2.11
N LEU A 25 -1.75 3.95 -3.33
CA LEU A 25 -0.67 4.93 -3.58
C LEU A 25 -0.88 6.24 -2.82
N GLY A 26 -2.12 6.71 -2.71
CA GLY A 26 -2.47 7.89 -1.92
C GLY A 26 -2.12 7.73 -0.44
N ASN A 27 -2.39 6.56 0.13
CA ASN A 27 -2.02 6.23 1.51
C ASN A 27 -0.51 6.10 1.71
N ILE A 28 0.17 5.34 0.83
CA ILE A 28 1.63 5.21 0.87
C ILE A 28 2.30 6.60 0.79
N GLN A 29 1.77 7.51 -0.04
CA GLN A 29 2.29 8.87 -0.08
C GLN A 29 2.07 9.64 1.24
N GLY A 30 0.93 9.44 1.91
CA GLY A 30 0.69 10.01 3.23
C GLY A 30 1.65 9.48 4.29
N GLU A 31 2.01 8.21 4.21
CA GLU A 31 2.90 7.54 5.17
C GLU A 31 4.38 7.88 4.97
N VAL A 32 4.89 7.76 3.73
CA VAL A 32 6.34 7.81 3.44
C VAL A 32 6.71 8.84 2.37
N GLY A 33 5.77 9.72 2.02
CA GLY A 33 5.94 10.77 1.02
C GLY A 33 5.92 10.26 -0.43
N ALA A 34 5.93 11.20 -1.38
CA ALA A 34 5.81 10.91 -2.83
C ALA A 34 6.98 10.08 -3.41
N SER A 35 8.09 9.96 -2.67
CA SER A 35 9.21 9.09 -3.04
C SER A 35 8.87 7.60 -2.90
N MET A 36 7.86 7.26 -2.09
CA MET A 36 7.40 5.91 -1.79
C MET A 36 8.57 4.99 -1.40
N ASN A 37 9.43 5.47 -0.50
CA ASN A 37 10.62 4.73 -0.12
C ASN A 37 10.24 3.55 0.79
N PRO A 38 10.46 2.29 0.37
CA PRO A 38 10.18 1.11 1.20
C PRO A 38 11.12 0.99 2.40
N ASP A 39 12.29 1.63 2.37
CA ASP A 39 13.24 1.65 3.49
C ASP A 39 13.05 2.91 4.32
N THR A 40 11.84 3.09 4.86
CA THR A 40 11.47 4.25 5.68
C THR A 40 11.09 3.79 7.07
N GLU A 41 11.81 4.28 8.07
CA GLU A 41 11.49 4.16 9.48
C GLU A 41 10.60 5.31 9.93
N GLN A 42 9.69 5.04 10.86
CA GLN A 42 8.98 6.10 11.55
C GLN A 42 9.95 6.90 12.43
N LEU A 43 9.89 8.22 12.35
CA LEU A 43 10.73 9.07 13.20
C LEU A 43 10.33 8.91 14.68
N GLY A 44 11.21 8.29 15.47
CA GLY A 44 10.99 8.07 16.91
C GLY A 44 9.89 7.06 17.24
N GLY A 45 9.43 6.28 16.26
CA GLY A 45 8.32 5.34 16.43
C GLY A 45 8.64 3.92 15.95
N PRO A 46 7.73 2.97 16.21
CA PRO A 46 7.96 1.55 15.95
C PRO A 46 7.68 1.12 14.51
N ALA A 47 7.11 1.98 13.67
CA ALA A 47 6.63 1.58 12.35
C ALA A 47 7.71 1.61 11.26
N TYR A 48 7.51 0.80 10.22
CA TYR A 48 8.46 0.68 9.10
C TYR A 48 7.77 0.32 7.78
N GLY A 49 8.32 0.77 6.66
CA GLY A 49 7.90 0.38 5.30
C GLY A 49 6.86 1.30 4.66
N ILE A 50 6.44 0.97 3.44
CA ILE A 50 5.57 1.82 2.58
C ILE A 50 4.22 2.18 3.19
N VAL A 51 3.69 1.34 4.09
CA VAL A 51 2.44 1.55 4.82
C VAL A 51 2.68 1.63 6.33
N GLN A 52 3.93 1.87 6.75
CA GLN A 52 4.30 2.02 8.17
C GLN A 52 3.71 0.90 9.05
N TRP A 53 4.06 -0.36 8.75
CA TRP A 53 3.61 -1.49 9.57
C TRP A 53 4.09 -1.33 11.01
N ASP A 54 3.14 -1.24 11.94
CA ASP A 54 3.37 -1.08 13.37
C ASP A 54 3.02 -2.38 14.12
N GLY A 55 4.01 -2.98 14.78
CA GLY A 55 3.87 -4.20 15.57
C GLY A 55 3.88 -3.96 17.08
N SER A 56 3.80 -2.72 17.54
CA SER A 56 4.03 -2.34 18.94
C SER A 56 2.84 -2.54 19.86
N ALA A 57 1.61 -2.48 19.33
CA ALA A 57 0.38 -2.61 20.11
C ALA A 57 -0.40 -3.89 19.77
N TYR A 58 -0.66 -4.12 18.48
CA TYR A 58 -1.52 -5.21 18.00
C TYR A 58 -0.88 -5.95 16.80
N PRO A 59 0.25 -6.65 17.00
CA PRO A 59 0.92 -7.35 15.91
C PRO A 59 0.04 -8.48 15.36
N LEU A 60 0.03 -8.66 14.04
CA LEU A 60 -0.60 -9.82 13.38
C LEU A 60 0.18 -11.12 13.63
N VAL A 61 1.50 -11.00 13.83
CA VAL A 61 2.42 -12.12 13.98
C VAL A 61 3.39 -11.86 15.13
N GLY A 62 3.49 -12.83 16.03
CA GLY A 62 4.43 -12.79 17.15
C GLY A 62 4.01 -11.82 18.27
N SER A 63 4.95 -11.55 19.17
CA SER A 63 4.73 -10.64 20.30
C SER A 63 5.02 -9.18 19.94
N PRO A 64 4.41 -8.20 20.66
CA PRO A 64 4.66 -6.79 20.44
C PRO A 64 6.15 -6.44 20.39
N THR A 65 6.53 -5.55 19.47
CA THR A 65 7.91 -5.07 19.31
C THR A 65 7.93 -3.60 18.90
N TRP A 66 8.92 -2.86 19.40
CA TRP A 66 9.18 -1.47 18.99
C TRP A 66 10.14 -1.39 17.79
N ASN A 67 10.54 -2.54 17.23
CA ASN A 67 11.43 -2.63 16.07
C ASN A 67 10.62 -2.95 14.81
N GLY A 68 10.28 -1.91 14.03
CA GLY A 68 9.48 -2.07 12.81
C GLY A 68 10.16 -2.93 11.74
N ARG A 69 11.49 -2.87 11.63
CA ARG A 69 12.25 -3.73 10.70
C ARG A 69 12.09 -5.19 11.07
N GLU A 70 12.21 -5.52 12.36
CA GLU A 70 11.99 -6.88 12.85
C GLU A 70 10.55 -7.32 12.57
N TYR A 71 9.56 -6.47 12.85
CA TYR A 71 8.17 -6.81 12.64
C TYR A 71 7.85 -7.12 11.18
N VAL A 72 8.28 -6.28 10.24
CA VAL A 72 8.08 -6.52 8.80
C VAL A 72 8.76 -7.81 8.34
N GLN A 73 9.95 -8.13 8.85
CA GLN A 73 10.62 -9.39 8.54
C GLN A 73 9.84 -10.62 9.07
N ARG A 74 9.26 -10.54 10.28
CA ARG A 74 8.40 -11.62 10.82
C ARG A 74 7.15 -11.83 9.95
N LEU A 75 6.52 -10.75 9.51
CA LEU A 75 5.37 -10.82 8.60
C LEU A 75 5.78 -11.47 7.27
N MET A 76 6.90 -11.05 6.67
CA MET A 76 7.40 -11.62 5.41
C MET A 76 7.73 -13.10 5.54
N ASN A 77 8.40 -13.50 6.62
CA ASN A 77 8.70 -14.91 6.89
C ASN A 77 7.41 -15.74 6.99
N THR A 78 6.38 -15.23 7.66
CA THR A 78 5.07 -15.89 7.78
C THR A 78 4.33 -15.96 6.44
N ALA A 79 4.46 -14.92 5.62
CA ALA A 79 3.90 -14.86 4.27
C ALA A 79 4.70 -15.68 3.23
N GLY A 80 5.85 -16.27 3.61
CA GLY A 80 6.73 -17.00 2.70
C GLY A 80 7.48 -16.09 1.70
N ILE A 81 7.62 -14.81 1.99
CA ILE A 81 8.31 -13.80 1.17
C ILE A 81 9.80 -13.82 1.56
N GLN A 82 10.67 -14.13 0.60
CA GLN A 82 12.12 -14.30 0.82
C GLN A 82 12.96 -13.15 0.22
N GLU A 83 12.32 -12.27 -0.54
CA GLU A 83 12.97 -11.09 -1.12
C GLU A 83 13.43 -10.11 -0.04
N ASP A 84 14.35 -9.22 -0.41
CA ASP A 84 14.79 -8.14 0.48
C ASP A 84 13.60 -7.31 0.94
N TYR A 85 13.37 -7.28 2.26
CA TYR A 85 12.25 -6.59 2.89
C TYR A 85 12.26 -5.07 2.66
N ARG A 86 13.39 -4.51 2.24
CA ARG A 86 13.54 -3.11 1.81
C ARG A 86 13.11 -2.87 0.37
N SER A 87 12.67 -3.88 -0.37
CA SER A 87 12.26 -3.73 -1.76
C SER A 87 10.77 -3.44 -1.89
N ILE A 88 10.41 -2.67 -2.93
CA ILE A 88 9.00 -2.48 -3.33
C ILE A 88 8.33 -3.83 -3.62
N GLU A 89 9.07 -4.76 -4.22
CA GLU A 89 8.55 -6.08 -4.60
C GLU A 89 8.03 -6.85 -3.38
N ALA A 90 8.89 -6.97 -2.37
CA ALA A 90 8.59 -7.67 -1.13
C ALA A 90 7.43 -6.98 -0.38
N GLN A 91 7.46 -5.66 -0.29
CA GLN A 91 6.45 -4.91 0.46
C GLN A 91 5.08 -4.88 -0.22
N VAL A 92 4.99 -4.89 -1.56
CA VAL A 92 3.69 -5.04 -2.24
C VAL A 92 3.14 -6.46 -2.12
N LYS A 93 4.00 -7.49 -2.15
CA LYS A 93 3.59 -8.87 -1.81
C LYS A 93 3.05 -8.95 -0.39
N LEU A 94 3.75 -8.33 0.56
CA LEU A 94 3.35 -8.31 1.95
C LEU A 94 2.03 -7.55 2.15
N LEU A 95 1.87 -6.38 1.53
CA LEU A 95 0.63 -5.60 1.58
C LEU A 95 -0.56 -6.46 1.12
N ASP A 96 -0.45 -7.11 -0.04
CA ASP A 96 -1.52 -7.97 -0.55
C ASP A 96 -1.80 -9.15 0.38
N TRP A 97 -0.77 -9.79 0.94
CA TRP A 97 -0.96 -10.84 1.96
C TRP A 97 -1.69 -10.30 3.20
N CYS A 98 -1.29 -9.15 3.74
CA CYS A 98 -1.92 -8.52 4.91
C CYS A 98 -3.41 -8.22 4.68
N MET A 99 -3.82 -7.86 3.46
CA MET A 99 -5.23 -7.63 3.14
C MET A 99 -6.10 -8.83 3.50
N PHE A 100 -5.59 -10.05 3.35
CA PHE A 100 -6.34 -11.30 3.61
C PHE A 100 -5.98 -11.97 4.95
N ASN A 101 -5.02 -11.42 5.71
CA ASN A 101 -4.47 -12.05 6.91
C ASN A 101 -4.61 -11.14 8.14
N GLY A 102 -5.80 -10.55 8.32
CA GLY A 102 -6.18 -9.84 9.54
C GLY A 102 -5.92 -8.34 9.56
N GLN A 103 -5.15 -7.78 8.60
CA GLN A 103 -4.95 -6.33 8.55
C GLN A 103 -6.20 -5.61 8.08
N TRP A 104 -7.04 -6.19 7.22
CA TRP A 104 -8.28 -5.55 6.76
C TRP A 104 -9.45 -5.86 7.69
N LEU A 105 -9.99 -4.85 8.40
CA LEU A 105 -11.09 -5.06 9.36
C LEU A 105 -12.50 -4.84 8.78
N GLY A 106 -12.64 -4.20 7.62
CA GLY A 106 -13.95 -3.93 7.02
C GLY A 106 -14.86 -3.02 7.86
N LYS A 107 -14.29 -2.05 8.59
CA LYS A 107 -14.99 -1.05 9.42
C LYS A 107 -15.85 -0.08 8.60
N VAL A 108 -15.42 0.25 7.38
CA VAL A 108 -16.14 1.11 6.43
C VAL A 108 -16.30 0.43 5.08
N ASN A 109 -17.22 0.90 4.26
CA ASN A 109 -17.41 0.36 2.91
C ASN A 109 -16.25 0.71 1.97
N PRO A 110 -15.86 -0.21 1.06
CA PRO A 110 -16.27 -1.61 1.01
C PRO A 110 -15.72 -2.40 2.20
N THR A 111 -16.55 -3.24 2.82
CA THR A 111 -16.14 -4.01 4.02
C THR A 111 -15.28 -5.23 3.70
N THR A 112 -15.31 -5.72 2.46
CA THR A 112 -14.52 -6.87 2.02
C THR A 112 -13.34 -6.45 1.15
N VAL A 113 -12.26 -7.25 1.19
CA VAL A 113 -11.10 -7.04 0.31
C VAL A 113 -11.50 -7.16 -1.17
N SER A 114 -12.39 -8.09 -1.52
CA SER A 114 -12.89 -8.21 -2.90
C SER A 114 -13.65 -6.96 -3.34
N GLY A 115 -14.50 -6.41 -2.47
CA GLY A 115 -15.19 -5.15 -2.73
C GLY A 115 -14.22 -3.98 -2.88
N PHE A 116 -13.16 -3.93 -2.07
CA PHE A 116 -12.09 -2.95 -2.21
C PHE A 116 -11.37 -3.07 -3.55
N LYS A 117 -10.99 -4.28 -3.95
CA LYS A 117 -10.30 -4.51 -5.23
C LYS A 117 -11.12 -4.10 -6.44
N SER A 118 -12.45 -4.12 -6.35
CA SER A 118 -13.37 -3.72 -7.42
C SER A 118 -13.88 -2.28 -7.32
N ILE A 119 -13.42 -1.50 -6.34
CA ILE A 119 -13.88 -0.12 -6.16
C ILE A 119 -13.60 0.74 -7.41
N ASN A 120 -14.46 1.72 -7.68
CA ASN A 120 -14.44 2.52 -8.91
C ASN A 120 -14.30 4.04 -8.67
N ASP A 121 -13.87 4.44 -7.47
CA ASP A 121 -13.59 5.83 -7.13
C ASP A 121 -12.30 5.91 -6.29
N ALA A 122 -11.33 6.72 -6.75
CA ALA A 122 -9.98 6.76 -6.17
C ALA A 122 -9.97 7.39 -4.76
N LYS A 123 -10.82 8.40 -4.53
CA LYS A 123 -10.94 9.06 -3.23
C LYS A 123 -11.55 8.11 -2.20
N SER A 124 -12.63 7.44 -2.58
CA SER A 124 -13.28 6.41 -1.77
C SER A 124 -12.34 5.24 -1.50
N ALA A 125 -11.50 4.85 -2.47
CA ALA A 125 -10.49 3.83 -2.27
C ALA A 125 -9.45 4.25 -1.22
N ALA A 126 -8.96 5.48 -1.28
CA ALA A 126 -8.01 5.99 -0.29
C ALA A 126 -8.60 5.96 1.12
N TYR A 127 -9.84 6.46 1.26
CA TYR A 127 -10.55 6.46 2.54
C TYR A 127 -10.82 5.03 3.06
N ALA A 128 -11.26 4.12 2.19
CA ALA A 128 -11.52 2.74 2.59
C ALA A 128 -10.24 2.02 3.03
N PHE A 129 -9.13 2.19 2.30
CA PHE A 129 -7.84 1.62 2.68
C PHE A 129 -7.35 2.21 4.01
N GLU A 130 -7.43 3.53 4.17
CA GLU A 130 -7.07 4.20 5.42
C GLU A 130 -7.85 3.64 6.61
N MET A 131 -9.17 3.55 6.50
CA MET A 131 -10.02 3.20 7.64
C MET A 131 -10.10 1.69 7.90
N ASN A 132 -9.86 0.84 6.90
CA ASN A 132 -9.93 -0.60 7.05
C ASN A 132 -8.57 -1.26 7.25
N PHE A 133 -7.52 -0.76 6.59
CA PHE A 133 -6.16 -1.32 6.62
C PHE A 133 -5.22 -0.54 7.56
N GLU A 134 -5.06 0.77 7.37
CA GLU A 134 -4.09 1.58 8.14
C GLU A 134 -4.56 1.83 9.57
N ARG A 135 -5.82 2.24 9.72
CA ARG A 135 -6.49 2.62 10.99
C ARG A 135 -5.67 3.63 11.81
N PRO A 136 -5.34 4.80 11.23
CA PRO A 136 -4.67 5.85 11.99
C PRO A 136 -5.57 6.37 13.11
N ALA A 137 -4.96 6.98 14.13
CA ALA A 137 -5.70 7.60 15.24
C ALA A 137 -6.61 8.75 14.76
N SER A 138 -6.20 9.45 13.70
CA SER A 138 -6.91 10.54 13.07
C SER A 138 -6.98 10.32 11.57
N ALA A 139 -8.10 10.72 10.95
CA ALA A 139 -8.25 10.63 9.50
C ALA A 139 -7.40 11.68 8.76
N HIS A 140 -6.93 11.31 7.58
CA HIS A 140 -6.00 12.03 6.72
C HIS A 140 -6.65 12.30 5.34
N PRO A 141 -7.62 13.23 5.26
CA PRO A 141 -8.39 13.49 4.03
C PRO A 141 -7.53 13.88 2.82
N GLU A 142 -6.31 14.40 3.04
CA GLU A 142 -5.34 14.71 1.99
C GLU A 142 -4.96 13.48 1.15
N ARG A 143 -4.98 12.26 1.73
CA ARG A 143 -4.67 11.00 1.04
C ARG A 143 -5.63 10.72 -0.11
N GLN A 144 -6.88 11.19 0.01
CA GLN A 144 -7.88 11.08 -1.07
C GLN A 144 -7.47 11.93 -2.29
N ASN A 145 -6.95 13.14 -2.08
CA ASN A 145 -6.47 13.99 -3.16
C ASN A 145 -5.19 13.43 -3.79
N TYR A 146 -4.31 12.81 -3.00
CA TYR A 146 -3.15 12.10 -3.52
C TYR A 146 -3.57 10.91 -4.39
N ALA A 147 -4.55 10.12 -3.95
CA ALA A 147 -5.08 9.01 -4.73
C ALA A 147 -5.68 9.49 -6.07
N GLN A 148 -6.49 10.54 -6.05
CA GLN A 148 -7.01 11.11 -7.31
C GLN A 148 -5.89 11.57 -8.24
N SER A 149 -4.84 12.19 -7.70
CA SER A 149 -3.69 12.63 -8.48
C SER A 149 -2.92 11.45 -9.10
N TRP A 150 -2.72 10.36 -8.35
CA TRP A 150 -2.09 9.14 -8.88
C TRP A 150 -2.94 8.44 -9.92
N TYR A 151 -4.26 8.36 -9.72
CA TYR A 151 -5.18 7.87 -10.73
C TYR A 151 -5.04 8.66 -12.02
N ASN A 152 -5.20 9.99 -11.97
CA ASN A 152 -5.10 10.86 -13.14
C ASN A 152 -3.75 10.72 -13.88
N LYS A 153 -2.69 10.42 -13.14
CA LYS A 153 -1.33 10.27 -13.68
C LYS A 153 -1.07 8.92 -14.34
N LEU A 154 -1.67 7.84 -13.84
CA LEU A 154 -1.31 6.46 -14.19
C LEU A 154 -2.40 5.68 -14.92
N HIS A 155 -3.65 6.09 -14.78
CA HIS A 155 -4.79 5.53 -15.49
C HIS A 155 -4.52 5.48 -16.99
N GLY A 156 -4.82 4.34 -17.60
CA GLY A 156 -4.65 4.12 -19.04
C GLY A 156 -3.21 3.88 -19.48
N LEU A 157 -2.19 4.30 -18.71
CA LEU A 157 -0.80 4.06 -19.08
C LEU A 157 -0.54 2.56 -19.23
N THR A 158 0.11 2.20 -20.34
CA THR A 158 0.63 0.87 -20.57
C THR A 158 2.14 0.87 -20.29
N SER A 159 2.68 -0.28 -19.88
CA SER A 159 4.13 -0.41 -19.73
C SER A 159 4.80 -0.01 -21.05
N PRO A 160 5.81 0.87 -21.03
CA PRO A 160 6.59 1.09 -22.23
C PRO A 160 7.24 -0.24 -22.65
N GLU A 161 7.36 -0.45 -23.96
CA GLU A 161 8.34 -1.36 -24.56
C GLU A 161 9.68 -1.23 -23.81
N PRO A 162 10.48 -2.31 -23.66
CA PRO A 162 11.72 -2.27 -22.87
C PRO A 162 12.64 -1.12 -23.31
N GLY A 163 12.68 -0.02 -22.53
CA GLY A 163 13.51 1.16 -22.78
C GLY A 163 12.79 2.48 -23.13
N GLY A 164 11.47 2.51 -23.25
CA GLY A 164 10.71 3.73 -23.59
C GLY A 164 10.24 4.57 -22.40
N ASN A 165 10.08 5.89 -22.62
CA ASN A 165 9.24 6.74 -21.75
C ASN A 165 7.76 6.35 -21.89
N PHE A 166 6.98 6.63 -20.84
CA PHE A 166 5.55 6.29 -20.75
C PHE A 166 4.76 6.71 -21.99
N ILE A 167 3.92 5.81 -22.52
CA ILE A 167 2.97 6.12 -23.61
C ILE A 167 1.57 6.19 -23.02
N CYS A 168 0.94 7.37 -23.09
CA CYS A 168 -0.49 7.52 -22.84
C CYS A 168 -1.26 6.82 -23.95
N PRO A 169 -2.35 6.09 -23.65
CA PRO A 169 -3.29 5.67 -24.69
C PRO A 169 -3.92 6.91 -25.31
N ILE A 170 -3.93 6.93 -26.65
CA ILE A 170 -4.66 7.86 -27.50
C ILE A 170 -6.17 7.68 -27.36
#